data_AF-A0A167WUL5-F1
#
_entry.id   AF-A0A167WUL5-F1
#
_cell.length_a   1.000
_cell.length_b   1.000
_cell.length_c   1.000
_cell.angle_alpha   90.00
_cell.angle_beta   90.00
_cell.angle_gamma   90.00
#
_symmetry.space_group_name_H-M   'P 1'
#
loop_
_entity.id
_entity.type
_entity.pdbx_description
1 polymer ?
#
loop_
_entity_poly.entity_id
_entity_poly.type
_entity_poly.pdbx_seq_one_letter_code
_entity_poly.pdbx_strand_id
1 'polypeptide(L)'
;MASLEKTMTELRSGDARHLPSSADADGTDIFPDRHRLLVVFANRATADEWWRAVSTSPHAAHVKRSSPQFYSYDAVRYNLLTFFQGDARFDPLAGQFRGRMWFNVMPNSDIPGISVIPPVQITDHISGNWFYIRSASNHALHWYYNSAHSTRFNISHRRGTKIRVVIRDMPAGTIMVASDLVTLQIGAEAHIDVQVSGHLGLTGGHPPVFLFGDLENGKFSASADDALVYVGTDSPSSPRERWELA
;
A
#
# COMPACT_ATOMS: atom_id res chain seq x y z
N MET A 1 35.27 -59.38 -25.57
CA MET A 1 35.60 -58.45 -24.47
C MET A 1 36.36 -57.27 -25.05
N ALA A 2 35.65 -56.28 -25.57
CA ALA A 2 36.26 -55.08 -26.16
C ALA A 2 35.27 -53.92 -26.04
N SER A 3 35.46 -53.10 -25.02
CA SER A 3 34.95 -51.73 -24.93
C SER A 3 35.59 -51.13 -23.70
N LEU A 4 36.56 -50.23 -23.90
CA LEU A 4 36.90 -49.12 -23.01
C LEU A 4 38.15 -48.40 -23.56
N GLU A 5 37.97 -47.11 -23.80
CA GLU A 5 38.98 -46.06 -23.67
C GLU A 5 40.14 -45.99 -24.66
N LYS A 6 39.91 -45.27 -25.75
CA LYS A 6 40.82 -44.22 -26.24
C LYS A 6 40.15 -43.50 -27.41
N THR A 7 39.93 -42.20 -27.29
CA THR A 7 40.41 -41.16 -28.23
C THR A 7 39.93 -39.80 -27.72
N MET A 8 40.74 -39.21 -26.84
CA MET A 8 40.86 -37.77 -26.68
C MET A 8 41.57 -37.21 -27.92
N THR A 9 41.32 -35.93 -28.22
CA THR A 9 42.12 -35.04 -29.10
C THR A 9 41.61 -34.91 -30.53
N GLU A 10 40.57 -34.10 -30.73
CA GLU A 10 40.44 -33.18 -31.87
C GLU A 10 39.25 -32.24 -31.62
N LEU A 11 39.28 -31.04 -32.22
CA LEU A 11 38.32 -29.93 -32.10
C LEU A 11 38.67 -28.82 -31.08
N ARG A 12 39.89 -28.29 -31.21
CA ARG A 12 40.12 -26.84 -31.17
C ARG A 12 40.48 -26.40 -32.59
N SER A 13 39.59 -25.68 -33.29
CA SER A 13 39.96 -24.67 -34.30
C SER A 13 38.70 -24.07 -34.96
N GLY A 14 38.63 -22.73 -34.99
CA GLY A 14 37.75 -21.93 -35.85
C GLY A 14 36.45 -21.48 -35.18
N ASP A 15 35.96 -20.25 -35.34
CA ASP A 15 36.48 -19.03 -35.95
C ASP A 15 35.54 -17.91 -35.47
N ALA A 16 36.07 -16.72 -35.17
CA ALA A 16 35.25 -15.59 -34.75
C ALA A 16 34.63 -14.91 -35.98
N ARG A 17 33.30 -14.69 -35.98
CA ARG A 17 32.65 -13.56 -36.68
C ARG A 17 31.13 -13.47 -36.39
N HIS A 18 30.78 -12.43 -35.63
CA HIS A 18 29.66 -11.49 -35.78
C HIS A 18 28.30 -11.96 -36.39
N LEU A 19 27.24 -11.90 -35.58
CA LEU A 19 25.86 -11.51 -35.94
C LEU A 19 25.14 -10.94 -34.68
N PRO A 20 24.06 -10.14 -34.81
CA PRO A 20 24.04 -8.75 -34.36
C PRO A 20 23.34 -8.49 -33.01
N SER A 21 23.68 -7.33 -32.45
CA SER A 21 22.94 -6.58 -31.44
C SER A 21 21.51 -6.29 -31.90
N SER A 22 20.52 -6.72 -31.12
CA SER A 22 19.24 -6.00 -31.01
C SER A 22 18.96 -5.75 -29.53
N ALA A 23 19.11 -4.49 -29.14
CA ALA A 23 18.55 -3.95 -27.93
C ALA A 23 17.01 -4.06 -27.97
N ASP A 24 16.44 -3.95 -26.76
CA ASP A 24 15.07 -3.55 -26.44
C ASP A 24 14.01 -4.65 -26.45
N ALA A 25 13.79 -5.24 -25.26
CA ALA A 25 12.56 -5.04 -24.49
C ALA A 25 12.45 -6.07 -23.35
N ASP A 26 12.84 -5.72 -22.13
CA ASP A 26 11.94 -5.76 -20.97
C ASP A 26 12.72 -5.29 -19.74
N GLY A 27 12.27 -4.19 -19.13
CA GLY A 27 12.88 -3.54 -17.97
C GLY A 27 12.62 -4.32 -16.68
N THR A 28 12.96 -5.61 -16.66
CA THR A 28 13.05 -6.36 -15.42
C THR A 28 14.37 -6.00 -14.77
N ASP A 29 14.27 -5.15 -13.76
CA ASP A 29 15.32 -4.87 -12.80
C ASP A 29 15.61 -6.17 -12.01
N ILE A 30 16.31 -7.11 -12.65
CA ILE A 30 16.75 -8.38 -12.08
C ILE A 30 17.92 -8.04 -11.17
N PHE A 31 17.62 -7.72 -9.91
CA PHE A 31 18.62 -7.75 -8.85
C PHE A 31 18.87 -9.23 -8.50
N PRO A 32 20.05 -9.78 -8.79
CA PRO A 32 20.31 -11.21 -8.61
C PRO A 32 20.29 -11.68 -7.14
N ASP A 33 20.34 -10.76 -6.17
CA ASP A 33 20.49 -11.08 -4.73
C ASP A 33 19.35 -10.57 -3.83
N ARG A 34 18.10 -10.53 -4.34
CA ARG A 34 16.95 -10.11 -3.52
C ARG A 34 16.39 -11.27 -2.69
N HIS A 35 16.60 -11.20 -1.38
CA HIS A 35 15.95 -12.10 -0.43
C HIS A 35 14.47 -11.73 -0.28
N ARG A 36 13.63 -12.76 -0.13
CA ARG A 36 12.18 -12.59 0.05
C ARG A 36 11.83 -12.70 1.52
N LEU A 37 10.99 -11.79 1.96
CA LEU A 37 10.60 -11.65 3.36
C LEU A 37 9.08 -11.62 3.47
N LEU A 38 8.56 -12.56 4.24
CA LEU A 38 7.20 -12.49 4.73
C LEU A 38 7.21 -11.74 6.06
N VAL A 39 6.44 -10.67 6.14
CA VAL A 39 6.28 -9.88 7.36
C VAL A 39 4.86 -10.06 7.86
N VAL A 40 4.72 -10.48 9.12
CA VAL A 40 3.42 -10.61 9.76
C VAL A 40 3.23 -9.43 10.70
N PHE A 41 2.08 -8.77 10.58
CA PHE A 41 1.72 -7.59 11.36
C PHE A 41 0.49 -7.87 12.21
N ALA A 42 0.39 -7.22 13.37
CA ALA A 42 -0.77 -7.30 14.25
C ALA A 42 -2.07 -6.84 13.57
N ASN A 43 -1.95 -5.87 12.66
CA ASN A 43 -3.04 -5.37 11.82
C ASN A 43 -2.47 -4.61 10.60
N ARG A 44 -3.36 -4.23 9.69
CA ARG A 44 -3.00 -3.49 8.48
C ARG A 44 -2.40 -2.11 8.76
N ALA A 45 -2.93 -1.38 9.75
CA ALA A 45 -2.39 -0.07 10.13
C ALA A 45 -0.90 -0.16 10.50
N THR A 46 -0.50 -1.20 11.24
CA THR A 46 0.91 -1.45 11.58
C THR A 46 1.75 -1.74 10.33
N ALA A 47 1.22 -2.48 9.35
CA ALA A 47 1.93 -2.74 8.09
C ALA A 47 2.22 -1.46 7.29
N ASP A 48 1.24 -0.55 7.23
CA ASP A 48 1.39 0.73 6.54
C ASP A 48 2.30 1.69 7.31
N GLU A 49 2.22 1.76 8.63
CA GLU A 49 3.15 2.52 9.48
C GLU A 49 4.59 2.03 9.32
N TRP A 50 4.81 0.72 9.36
CA TRP A 50 6.14 0.15 9.18
C TRP A 50 6.69 0.43 7.79
N TRP A 51 5.87 0.21 6.75
CA TRP A 51 6.30 0.51 5.40
C TRP A 51 6.58 1.99 5.20
N ARG A 52 5.74 2.89 5.74
CA ARG A 52 6.00 4.34 5.75
C ARG A 52 7.37 4.61 6.34
N ALA A 53 7.61 4.13 7.56
CA ALA A 53 8.87 4.35 8.27
C ALA A 53 10.10 3.85 7.49
N VAL A 54 10.02 2.67 6.87
CA VAL A 54 11.11 2.13 6.03
C VAL A 54 11.28 2.94 4.74
N SER A 55 10.19 3.21 4.02
CA SER A 55 10.18 3.89 2.72
C SER A 55 10.59 5.36 2.78
N THR A 56 10.49 6.01 3.94
CA THR A 56 10.97 7.39 4.16
C THR A 56 12.32 7.45 4.87
N SER A 57 12.93 6.30 5.17
CA SER A 57 14.27 6.23 5.74
C SER A 57 15.34 6.11 4.65
N PRO A 58 16.63 6.27 4.98
CA PRO A 58 17.74 5.98 4.05
C PRO A 58 17.71 4.55 3.47
N HIS A 59 16.90 3.66 4.06
CA HIS A 59 16.83 2.25 3.71
C HIS A 59 15.88 1.93 2.56
N ALA A 60 15.11 2.91 2.09
CA ALA A 60 14.09 2.74 1.05
C ALA A 60 14.63 2.11 -0.24
N ALA A 61 15.89 2.41 -0.60
CA ALA A 61 16.53 1.85 -1.80
C ALA A 61 16.80 0.35 -1.70
N HIS A 62 16.79 -0.23 -0.50
CA HIS A 62 17.18 -1.61 -0.23
C HIS A 62 16.00 -2.53 0.08
N VAL A 63 14.78 -1.99 0.16
CA VAL A 63 13.57 -2.76 0.47
C VAL A 63 12.48 -2.39 -0.54
N LYS A 64 11.87 -3.40 -1.15
CA LYS A 64 10.72 -3.23 -2.04
C LYS A 64 9.52 -3.98 -1.49
N ARG A 65 8.41 -3.26 -1.32
CA ARG A 65 7.09 -3.81 -0.99
C ARG A 65 6.42 -4.33 -2.25
N SER A 66 6.00 -5.59 -2.24
CA SER A 66 5.12 -6.16 -3.28
C SER A 66 3.67 -6.21 -2.81
N SER A 67 3.47 -6.44 -1.51
CA SER A 67 2.17 -6.39 -0.85
C SER A 67 2.38 -6.03 0.63
N PRO A 68 1.32 -5.76 1.40
CA PRO A 68 1.43 -5.40 2.82
C PRO A 68 2.09 -6.47 3.69
N GLN A 69 2.22 -7.71 3.19
CA GLN A 69 2.86 -8.81 3.90
C GLN A 69 4.14 -9.29 3.21
N PHE A 70 4.36 -8.92 1.94
CA PHE A 70 5.42 -9.50 1.11
C PHE A 70 6.39 -8.44 0.62
N TYR A 71 7.66 -8.66 0.95
CA TYR A 71 8.74 -7.74 0.67
C TYR A 71 9.93 -8.47 0.07
N SER A 72 10.73 -7.73 -0.69
CA SER A 72 12.06 -8.16 -1.11
C SER A 72 13.10 -7.17 -0.63
N TYR A 73 14.29 -7.64 -0.30
CA TYR A 73 15.36 -6.79 0.22
C TYR A 73 16.76 -7.23 -0.22
N ASP A 74 17.69 -6.29 -0.23
CA ASP A 74 19.12 -6.54 -0.47
C ASP A 74 19.79 -7.00 0.83
N ALA A 75 19.97 -8.31 1.01
CA ALA A 75 20.51 -8.83 2.27
C ALA A 75 22.00 -8.53 2.47
N VAL A 76 22.75 -8.25 1.40
CA VAL A 76 24.18 -7.94 1.47
C VAL A 76 24.39 -6.57 2.11
N ARG A 77 23.60 -5.59 1.66
CA ARG A 77 23.69 -4.21 2.18
C ARG A 77 22.84 -4.02 3.42
N TYR A 78 21.75 -4.78 3.52
CA TYR A 78 20.65 -4.45 4.41
C TYR A 78 19.96 -5.71 4.96
N ASN A 79 20.60 -6.36 5.93
CA ASN A 79 20.02 -7.55 6.56
C ASN A 79 18.82 -7.20 7.47
N LEU A 80 17.60 -7.20 6.92
CA LEU A 80 16.36 -6.95 7.68
C LEU A 80 16.15 -7.88 8.88
N LEU A 81 16.84 -9.01 8.95
CA LEU A 81 16.72 -9.95 10.08
C LEU A 81 17.32 -9.38 11.38
N THR A 82 18.23 -8.39 11.28
CA THR A 82 18.81 -7.71 12.44
C THR A 82 17.93 -6.55 12.94
N PHE A 83 16.76 -6.31 12.33
CA PHE A 83 15.87 -5.19 12.65
C PHE A 83 15.52 -5.07 14.13
N PHE A 84 15.33 -6.19 14.84
CA PHE A 84 15.06 -6.18 16.28
C PHE A 84 16.28 -6.53 17.16
N GLN A 85 17.45 -6.75 16.57
CA GLN A 85 18.65 -7.31 17.23
C GLN A 85 19.66 -6.25 17.68
N GLY A 86 19.27 -4.97 17.76
CA GLY A 86 20.15 -3.89 18.23
C GLY A 86 21.13 -3.39 17.17
N ASP A 87 20.79 -3.51 15.89
CA ASP A 87 21.50 -2.84 14.81
C ASP A 87 21.21 -1.33 14.87
N ALA A 88 22.23 -0.51 15.06
CA ALA A 88 22.11 0.94 15.21
C ALA A 88 21.37 1.62 14.04
N ARG A 89 21.36 1.00 12.85
CA ARG A 89 20.62 1.48 11.67
C ARG A 89 19.10 1.36 11.84
N PHE A 90 18.65 0.43 12.68
CA PHE A 90 17.24 0.13 12.95
C PHE A 90 16.76 0.63 14.29
N ASP A 91 17.64 0.84 15.26
CA ASP A 91 17.26 1.28 16.60
C ASP A 91 16.25 2.44 16.65
N PRO A 92 16.35 3.50 15.81
CA PRO A 92 15.36 4.58 15.79
C PRO A 92 13.96 4.13 15.34
N LEU A 93 13.86 3.07 14.54
CA LEU A 93 12.62 2.56 13.95
C LEU A 93 12.09 1.32 14.68
N ALA A 94 12.96 0.47 15.22
CA ALA A 94 12.62 -0.84 15.73
C ALA A 94 11.75 -0.77 16.99
N GLY A 95 12.01 0.21 17.85
CA GLY A 95 11.31 0.37 19.13
C GLY A 95 9.79 0.43 19.01
N GLN A 96 9.27 1.19 18.02
CA GLN A 96 7.83 1.39 17.81
C GLN A 96 7.10 0.18 17.21
N PHE A 97 7.83 -0.83 16.71
CA PHE A 97 7.25 -2.01 16.06
C PHE A 97 7.47 -3.32 16.82
N ARG A 98 8.25 -3.30 17.92
CA ARG A 98 8.43 -4.48 18.78
C ARG A 98 7.08 -4.97 19.30
N GLY A 99 6.81 -6.27 19.15
CA GLY A 99 5.54 -6.90 19.56
C GLY A 99 4.35 -6.60 18.64
N ARG A 100 4.50 -5.77 17.61
CA ARG A 100 3.44 -5.45 16.63
C ARG A 100 3.65 -6.12 15.27
N MET A 101 4.84 -6.69 15.05
CA MET A 101 5.18 -7.43 13.84
C MET A 101 6.33 -8.41 14.10
N TRP A 102 6.49 -9.38 13.20
CA TRP A 102 7.67 -10.24 13.17
C TRP A 102 7.98 -10.68 11.74
N PHE A 103 9.23 -11.12 11.55
CA PHE A 103 9.76 -11.55 10.27
C PHE A 103 9.72 -13.07 10.15
N ASN A 104 9.28 -13.56 8.99
CA ASN A 104 9.43 -14.94 8.56
C ASN A 104 10.29 -14.96 7.30
N VAL A 105 11.49 -15.52 7.43
CA VAL A 105 12.41 -15.68 6.30
C VAL A 105 11.89 -16.80 5.41
N MET A 106 11.67 -16.50 4.14
CA MET A 106 11.33 -17.54 3.18
C MET A 106 12.62 -18.05 2.54
N PRO A 107 12.76 -19.36 2.31
CA PRO A 107 13.87 -19.88 1.53
C PRO A 107 13.88 -19.22 0.15
N ASN A 108 15.08 -18.86 -0.33
CA ASN A 108 15.31 -18.39 -1.71
C ASN A 108 15.16 -19.54 -2.72
N SER A 109 14.39 -20.58 -2.39
CA SER A 109 14.15 -21.67 -3.30
C SER A 109 13.15 -21.20 -4.35
N ASP A 110 13.59 -21.11 -5.59
CA ASP A 110 12.74 -20.96 -6.78
C ASP A 110 11.90 -22.20 -7.05
N ILE A 111 11.59 -23.02 -6.03
CA ILE A 111 10.75 -24.20 -6.18
C ILE A 111 9.40 -23.72 -6.68
N PRO A 112 9.06 -24.02 -7.95
CA PRO A 112 7.81 -23.55 -8.53
C PRO A 112 6.65 -24.19 -7.76
N GLY A 113 5.65 -23.39 -7.39
CA GLY A 113 4.40 -23.89 -6.83
C GLY A 113 4.26 -23.84 -5.30
N ILE A 114 5.26 -23.39 -4.54
CA ILE A 114 5.10 -23.15 -3.08
C ILE A 114 4.77 -21.67 -2.85
N SER A 115 3.50 -21.32 -3.07
CA SER A 115 2.97 -20.05 -2.56
C SER A 115 2.73 -20.21 -1.05
N VAL A 116 3.61 -19.64 -0.23
CA VAL A 116 3.49 -19.71 1.25
C VAL A 116 2.25 -18.95 1.72
N ILE A 117 1.81 -17.94 0.96
CA ILE A 117 0.57 -17.19 1.21
C ILE A 117 -0.12 -16.91 -0.14
N PRO A 118 -1.42 -17.22 -0.27
CA PRO A 118 -2.16 -16.92 -1.49
C PRO A 118 -2.14 -15.41 -1.77
N PRO A 119 -2.14 -14.97 -3.05
CA PRO A 119 -2.27 -13.56 -3.38
C PRO A 119 -3.54 -12.99 -2.73
N VAL A 120 -3.37 -12.09 -1.77
CA VAL A 120 -4.48 -11.34 -1.19
C VAL A 120 -4.53 -10.00 -1.93
N GLN A 121 -5.64 -9.74 -2.62
CA GLN A 121 -5.90 -8.42 -3.17
C GLN A 121 -6.23 -7.48 -2.01
N ILE A 122 -5.23 -6.75 -1.53
CA ILE A 122 -5.39 -5.74 -0.49
C ILE A 122 -5.09 -4.39 -1.11
N THR A 123 -6.00 -3.43 -0.94
CA THR A 123 -5.84 -2.06 -1.40
C THR A 123 -4.65 -1.41 -0.68
N ASP A 124 -3.65 -0.97 -1.44
CA ASP A 124 -2.56 -0.18 -0.89
C ASP A 124 -3.00 1.29 -0.78
N HIS A 125 -2.92 1.85 0.43
CA HIS A 125 -3.40 3.19 0.75
C HIS A 125 -2.44 4.27 0.24
N ILE A 126 -2.12 4.26 -1.05
CA ILE A 126 -1.13 5.15 -1.64
C ILE A 126 -1.73 6.53 -1.92
N SER A 127 -1.07 7.57 -1.42
CA SER A 127 -1.43 8.96 -1.66
C SER A 127 -1.42 9.29 -3.15
N GLY A 128 -2.46 9.97 -3.60
CA GLY A 128 -2.66 10.38 -5.00
C GLY A 128 -3.50 9.41 -5.82
N ASN A 129 -3.79 8.21 -5.30
CA ASN A 129 -4.63 7.22 -5.97
C ASN A 129 -6.13 7.50 -5.79
N TRP A 130 -6.92 6.83 -6.62
CA TRP A 130 -8.38 6.88 -6.63
C TRP A 130 -8.96 5.64 -5.96
N PHE A 131 -9.82 5.84 -4.97
CA PHE A 131 -10.40 4.78 -4.17
C PHE A 131 -11.92 4.89 -4.17
N TYR A 132 -12.60 3.76 -4.02
CA TYR A 132 -13.94 3.80 -3.45
C TYR A 132 -13.80 3.87 -1.93
N ILE A 133 -14.67 4.64 -1.28
CA ILE A 133 -14.78 4.62 0.18
C ILE A 133 -16.03 3.82 0.52
N ARG A 134 -15.87 2.72 1.26
CA ARG A 134 -16.95 1.79 1.60
C ARG A 134 -16.99 1.50 3.09
N SER A 135 -18.14 1.05 3.57
CA SER A 135 -18.31 0.61 4.95
C SER A 135 -17.48 -0.64 5.20
N ALA A 136 -16.77 -0.68 6.33
CA ALA A 136 -16.00 -1.82 6.78
C ALA A 136 -16.86 -2.93 7.40
N SER A 137 -18.09 -2.61 7.84
CA SER A 137 -19.03 -3.61 8.37
C SER A 137 -19.94 -4.19 7.29
N ASN A 138 -20.23 -3.42 6.24
CA ASN A 138 -21.08 -3.80 5.12
C ASN A 138 -20.50 -3.29 3.80
N HIS A 139 -19.70 -4.13 3.14
CA HIS A 139 -18.97 -3.77 1.91
C HIS A 139 -19.87 -3.43 0.71
N ALA A 140 -21.19 -3.59 0.81
CA ALA A 140 -22.12 -3.10 -0.21
C ALA A 140 -22.35 -1.59 -0.14
N LEU A 141 -22.14 -0.95 1.02
CA LEU A 141 -22.37 0.48 1.24
C LEU A 141 -21.15 1.30 0.83
N HIS A 142 -21.36 2.27 -0.05
CA HIS A 142 -20.32 3.14 -0.59
C HIS A 142 -20.69 4.60 -0.47
N TRP A 143 -19.67 5.46 -0.38
CA TRP A 143 -19.84 6.89 -0.57
C TRP A 143 -20.21 7.17 -2.03
N TYR A 144 -21.30 7.90 -2.22
CA TYR A 144 -21.83 8.22 -3.53
C TYR A 144 -22.18 9.69 -3.64
N TYR A 145 -21.68 10.31 -4.70
CA TYR A 145 -21.99 11.68 -5.09
C TYR A 145 -22.57 11.69 -6.50
N ASN A 146 -23.67 12.43 -6.66
CA ASN A 146 -24.32 12.65 -7.94
C ASN A 146 -24.84 14.10 -8.03
N SER A 147 -24.13 14.91 -8.81
CA SER A 147 -24.46 16.33 -9.01
C SER A 147 -25.84 16.57 -9.65
N ALA A 148 -26.41 15.58 -10.35
CA ALA A 148 -27.75 15.72 -10.95
C ALA A 148 -28.89 15.59 -9.93
N HIS A 149 -28.63 15.03 -8.74
CA HIS A 149 -29.66 14.75 -7.74
C HIS A 149 -29.38 15.35 -6.37
N SER A 150 -28.13 15.69 -6.07
CA SER A 150 -27.75 16.17 -4.75
C SER A 150 -26.48 17.01 -4.78
N THR A 151 -26.42 17.99 -3.89
CA THR A 151 -25.20 18.77 -3.61
C THR A 151 -24.31 18.12 -2.55
N ARG A 152 -24.77 17.01 -1.95
CA ARG A 152 -24.10 16.30 -0.86
C ARG A 152 -23.79 14.85 -1.22
N PHE A 153 -22.86 14.26 -0.48
CA PHE A 153 -22.60 12.82 -0.50
C PHE A 153 -23.71 12.07 0.24
N ASN A 154 -24.08 10.92 -0.30
CA ASN A 154 -25.00 9.99 0.32
C ASN A 154 -24.37 8.59 0.32
N ILE A 155 -24.94 7.70 1.10
CA ILE A 155 -24.55 6.29 1.14
C ILE A 155 -25.37 5.53 0.10
N SER A 156 -24.73 4.62 -0.64
CA SER A 156 -25.41 3.82 -1.66
C SER A 156 -24.97 2.36 -1.64
N HIS A 157 -25.93 1.46 -1.83
CA HIS A 157 -25.70 0.02 -1.97
C HIS A 157 -25.26 -0.42 -3.37
N ARG A 158 -25.40 0.45 -4.38
CA ARG A 158 -25.29 0.07 -5.80
C ARG A 158 -24.19 0.78 -6.56
N ARG A 159 -23.77 1.95 -6.07
CA ARG A 159 -22.84 2.84 -6.76
C ARG A 159 -21.88 3.42 -5.75
N GLY A 160 -20.61 3.50 -6.12
CA GLY A 160 -19.61 4.27 -5.39
C GLY A 160 -19.09 5.39 -6.28
N THR A 161 -18.64 6.45 -5.67
CA THR A 161 -17.86 7.49 -6.35
C THR A 161 -16.38 7.26 -6.05
N LYS A 162 -15.55 7.27 -7.09
CA LYS A 162 -14.10 7.26 -6.91
C LYS A 162 -13.65 8.60 -6.36
N ILE A 163 -12.90 8.56 -5.28
CA ILE A 163 -12.38 9.72 -4.57
C ILE A 163 -10.86 9.62 -4.60
N ARG A 164 -10.21 10.70 -5.01
CA ARG A 164 -8.76 10.81 -4.91
C ARG A 164 -8.41 11.24 -3.50
N VAL A 165 -7.53 10.48 -2.85
CA VAL A 165 -7.08 10.78 -1.48
C VAL A 165 -5.61 11.18 -1.54
N VAL A 166 -5.29 12.37 -1.03
CA VAL A 166 -3.94 12.95 -1.15
C VAL A 166 -3.47 13.44 0.22
N ILE A 167 -2.32 12.94 0.67
CA ILE A 167 -1.66 13.44 1.88
C ILE A 167 -1.21 14.89 1.67
N ARG A 168 -1.44 15.71 2.68
CA ARG A 168 -0.90 17.07 2.75
C ARG A 168 0.59 17.02 3.07
N ASP A 169 1.37 17.82 2.37
CA ASP A 169 2.80 18.03 2.66
C ASP A 169 3.71 16.80 2.45
N MET A 170 3.25 15.78 1.70
CA MET A 170 4.06 14.61 1.34
C MET A 170 4.00 14.32 -0.16
N PRO A 171 5.06 13.71 -0.76
CA PRO A 171 5.04 13.31 -2.16
C PRO A 171 3.91 12.32 -2.50
N ALA A 172 3.40 12.39 -3.72
CA ALA A 172 2.53 11.34 -4.28
C ALA A 172 3.27 9.98 -4.27
N GLY A 173 2.53 8.88 -4.15
CA GLY A 173 3.12 7.55 -4.01
C GLY A 173 3.43 7.14 -2.56
N THR A 174 3.33 8.08 -1.61
CA THR A 174 3.54 7.80 -0.18
C THR A 174 2.37 6.99 0.41
N ILE A 175 2.66 5.94 1.18
CA ILE A 175 1.65 5.07 1.83
C ILE A 175 0.97 5.75 3.03
N MET A 176 -0.31 6.10 2.94
CA MET A 176 -1.10 6.79 3.98
C MET A 176 -1.17 6.01 5.31
N VAL A 177 -1.06 6.74 6.42
CA VAL A 177 -1.22 6.24 7.80
C VAL A 177 -2.21 7.11 8.56
N ALA A 178 -2.79 6.58 9.65
CA ALA A 178 -3.92 7.21 10.34
C ALA A 178 -3.69 8.66 10.79
N SER A 179 -2.44 9.03 11.10
CA SER A 179 -2.06 10.37 11.55
C SER A 179 -1.88 11.39 10.43
N ASP A 180 -1.91 10.98 9.16
CA ASP A 180 -1.73 11.91 8.04
C ASP A 180 -2.95 12.83 7.91
N LEU A 181 -2.71 14.10 7.58
CA LEU A 181 -3.74 14.99 7.07
C LEU A 181 -3.92 14.72 5.58
N VAL A 182 -5.14 14.47 5.13
CA VAL A 182 -5.48 14.17 3.74
C VAL A 182 -6.53 15.13 3.20
N THR A 183 -6.45 15.40 1.90
CA THR A 183 -7.51 16.04 1.13
C THR A 183 -8.24 14.98 0.31
N LEU A 184 -9.54 15.19 0.11
CA LEU A 184 -10.41 14.29 -0.65
C LEU A 184 -10.94 15.03 -1.88
N GLN A 185 -10.89 14.41 -3.06
CA GLN A 185 -11.19 15.08 -4.33
C GLN A 185 -12.05 14.22 -5.26
N ILE A 186 -12.91 14.86 -6.04
CA ILE A 186 -13.60 14.30 -7.20
C ILE A 186 -13.19 15.08 -8.45
N GLY A 187 -12.84 14.37 -9.53
CA GLY A 187 -12.35 15.01 -10.74
C GLY A 187 -11.05 15.79 -10.52
N ALA A 188 -10.82 16.83 -11.32
CA ALA A 188 -9.58 17.58 -11.29
C ALA A 188 -9.52 18.66 -10.20
N GLU A 189 -10.65 19.27 -9.85
CA GLU A 189 -10.68 20.53 -9.07
C GLU A 189 -11.71 20.56 -7.94
N ALA A 190 -12.58 19.54 -7.82
CA ALA A 190 -13.61 19.56 -6.79
C ALA A 190 -13.13 18.87 -5.53
N HIS A 191 -13.11 19.59 -4.42
CA HIS A 191 -12.73 19.06 -3.12
C HIS A 191 -13.97 18.69 -2.29
N ILE A 192 -13.86 17.65 -1.46
CA ILE A 192 -14.93 17.26 -0.53
C ILE A 192 -14.72 18.01 0.78
N ASP A 193 -15.74 18.73 1.24
CA ASP A 193 -15.72 19.51 2.48
C ASP A 193 -16.95 19.25 3.35
N VAL A 194 -16.83 19.58 4.63
CA VAL A 194 -17.94 19.64 5.58
C VAL A 194 -18.67 20.96 5.39
N GLN A 195 -19.90 20.88 4.90
CA GLN A 195 -20.76 22.05 4.73
C GLN A 195 -21.23 22.57 6.10
N VAL A 196 -21.78 23.80 6.14
CA VAL A 196 -22.31 24.42 7.37
C VAL A 196 -23.36 23.53 8.09
N SER A 197 -24.07 22.70 7.33
CA SER A 197 -25.04 21.73 7.85
C SER A 197 -24.42 20.48 8.49
N GLY A 198 -23.10 20.30 8.42
CA GLY A 198 -22.39 19.10 8.84
C GLY A 198 -22.35 17.98 7.80
N HIS A 199 -23.06 18.13 6.68
CA HIS A 199 -23.02 17.18 5.57
C HIS A 199 -21.74 17.31 4.75
N LEU A 200 -21.28 16.20 4.17
CA LEU A 200 -20.21 16.23 3.18
C LEU A 200 -20.76 16.71 1.82
N GLY A 201 -20.11 17.69 1.23
CA GLY A 201 -20.44 18.23 -0.10
C GLY A 201 -19.18 18.64 -0.86
N LEU A 202 -19.36 19.23 -2.04
CA LEU A 202 -18.23 19.77 -2.81
C LEU A 202 -17.95 21.23 -2.47
N THR A 203 -16.68 21.61 -2.53
CA THR A 203 -16.20 23.00 -2.42
C THR A 203 -15.22 23.31 -3.56
N GLY A 204 -15.23 24.57 -4.01
CA GLY A 204 -14.23 25.13 -4.92
C GLY A 204 -13.19 26.02 -4.22
N GLY A 205 -13.20 26.05 -2.88
CA GLY A 205 -12.30 26.85 -2.06
C GLY A 205 -10.96 26.16 -1.76
N HIS A 206 -10.29 26.61 -0.70
CA HIS A 206 -9.06 25.95 -0.22
C HIS A 206 -9.33 24.48 0.12
N PRO A 207 -8.44 23.54 -0.23
CA PRO A 207 -8.65 22.13 0.05
C PRO A 207 -8.83 21.87 1.55
N PRO A 208 -10.00 21.39 2.00
CA PRO A 208 -10.20 21.00 3.37
C PRO A 208 -9.37 19.76 3.68
N VAL A 209 -9.01 19.61 4.96
CA VAL A 209 -8.14 18.55 5.44
C VAL A 209 -8.86 17.72 6.50
N PHE A 210 -8.66 16.42 6.42
CA PHE A 210 -9.17 15.42 7.36
C PHE A 210 -8.00 14.59 7.88
N LEU A 211 -8.11 14.01 9.08
CA LEU A 211 -7.16 12.94 9.44
C LEU A 211 -7.53 11.70 8.64
N PHE A 212 -6.55 10.99 8.09
CA PHE A 212 -6.83 9.74 7.38
C PHE A 212 -7.53 8.72 8.28
N GLY A 213 -7.15 8.68 9.57
CA GLY A 213 -7.77 7.85 10.58
C GLY A 213 -9.24 8.18 10.86
N ASP A 214 -9.76 9.34 10.43
CA ASP A 214 -11.17 9.71 10.63
C ASP A 214 -12.13 8.75 9.92
N LEU A 215 -11.68 8.09 8.85
CA LEU A 215 -12.42 7.03 8.16
C LEU A 215 -12.69 5.84 9.08
N GLU A 216 -11.67 5.37 9.80
CA GLU A 216 -11.74 4.20 10.68
C GLU A 216 -12.29 4.52 12.08
N ASN A 217 -12.21 5.79 12.50
CA ASN A 217 -12.61 6.25 13.84
C ASN A 217 -14.08 6.70 13.93
N GLY A 218 -14.87 6.49 12.88
CA GLY A 218 -16.29 6.82 12.87
C GLY A 218 -16.57 8.32 12.92
N LYS A 219 -15.69 9.15 12.33
CA LYS A 219 -15.97 10.57 12.16
C LYS A 219 -16.91 10.84 11.00
N PHE A 220 -16.99 9.93 10.04
CA PHE A 220 -17.98 9.97 8.96
C PHE A 220 -19.13 9.04 9.31
N SER A 221 -20.37 9.52 9.24
CA SER A 221 -21.56 8.74 9.58
C SER A 221 -22.68 8.95 8.57
N ALA A 222 -23.58 7.98 8.51
CA ALA A 222 -24.89 8.14 7.90
C ALA A 222 -25.78 9.02 8.79
N SER A 223 -26.51 9.97 8.22
CA SER A 223 -27.72 10.53 8.82
C SER A 223 -28.95 9.66 8.50
N ALA A 224 -30.10 10.00 9.09
CA ALA A 224 -31.34 9.24 8.91
C ALA A 224 -31.87 9.21 7.46
N ASP A 225 -31.44 10.15 6.62
CA ASP A 225 -31.76 10.25 5.19
C ASP A 225 -30.61 9.75 4.29
N ASP A 226 -29.74 8.89 4.83
CA ASP A 226 -28.56 8.31 4.18
C ASP A 226 -27.51 9.34 3.72
N ALA A 227 -27.63 10.60 4.08
CA ALA A 227 -26.62 11.59 3.78
C ALA A 227 -25.38 11.36 4.65
N LEU A 228 -24.21 11.62 4.07
CA LEU A 228 -22.95 11.49 4.79
C LEU A 228 -22.70 12.76 5.59
N VAL A 229 -22.43 12.62 6.88
CA VAL A 229 -22.12 13.71 7.81
C VAL A 229 -20.75 13.52 8.44
N TYR A 230 -20.08 14.63 8.74
CA TYR A 230 -18.87 14.64 9.54
C TYR A 230 -19.22 15.01 10.98
N VAL A 231 -18.96 14.08 11.90
CA VAL A 231 -19.37 14.20 13.29
C VAL A 231 -18.16 14.51 14.15
N GLY A 232 -18.15 15.71 14.73
CA GLY A 232 -17.13 16.19 15.65
C GLY A 232 -16.95 15.33 16.91
N THR A 233 -15.97 15.72 17.73
CA THR A 233 -15.61 15.04 18.99
C THR A 233 -16.70 15.05 20.05
N ASP A 234 -17.70 15.92 19.93
CA ASP A 234 -18.55 16.30 21.06
C ASP A 234 -19.88 15.54 21.13
N SER A 235 -20.05 14.49 20.31
CA SER A 235 -21.29 13.72 20.26
C SER A 235 -21.07 12.27 20.73
N PRO A 236 -21.26 11.97 22.02
CA PRO A 236 -21.16 10.61 22.52
C PRO A 236 -22.41 9.81 22.16
N SER A 237 -22.26 8.48 22.07
CA SER A 237 -23.31 7.44 22.05
C SER A 237 -23.83 6.94 20.69
N SER A 238 -22.99 6.17 19.99
CA SER A 238 -23.33 4.90 19.29
C SER A 238 -22.06 4.35 18.63
N PRO A 239 -21.90 3.03 18.42
CA PRO A 239 -20.86 2.52 17.53
C PRO A 239 -21.10 3.12 16.14
N ARG A 240 -20.15 3.92 15.68
CA ARG A 240 -20.26 4.62 14.41
C ARG A 240 -19.69 3.75 13.30
N GLU A 241 -20.25 3.91 12.12
CA GLU A 241 -19.79 3.20 10.93
C GLU A 241 -18.30 3.49 10.69
N ARG A 242 -17.56 2.44 10.34
CA ARG A 242 -16.15 2.56 9.97
C ARG A 242 -16.05 2.48 8.46
N TRP A 243 -15.19 3.30 7.89
CA TRP A 243 -15.01 3.39 6.46
C TRP A 243 -13.59 2.98 6.09
N GLU A 244 -13.45 2.33 4.94
CA GLU A 244 -12.17 1.89 4.40
C GLU A 244 -12.03 2.25 2.92
N LEU A 245 -10.77 2.34 2.47
CA LEU A 245 -10.45 2.50 1.06
C LEU A 245 -10.51 1.14 0.34
N ALA A 246 -11.22 1.08 -0.78
CA ALA A 246 -11.34 -0.09 -1.64
C ALA A 246 -10.84 0.21 -3.06
#